data_AF-A0A8T5QKT2-F1
#
_entry.id   AF-A0A8T5QKT2-F1
#
_cell.length_a   1.000
_cell.length_b   1.000
_cell.length_c   1.000
_cell.angle_alpha   90.00
_cell.angle_beta   90.00
_cell.angle_gamma   90.00
#
_symmetry.space_group_name_H-M   'P 1'
#
loop_
_entity.id
_entity.type
_entity.pdbx_description
1 polymer ?
#
loop_
_entity_poly.entity_id
_entity_poly.type
_entity_poly.pdbx_seq_one_letter_code
_entity_poly.pdbx_strand_id
1 'polypeptide(L)'
;MTKNKKAQLNTALIMILSLIIVGGTIYFTYDKISNVEEKVSLIEYEKFIQNLDLEIKDFNDGRRKGSSEVIELKVPKGIKQICFVDRENKRDELLSPELENQFEVMFDNNLFIEPFDVPSNKIEKFHLDENNNPLCVETNKFLTIKLEKNTNYTEISSLQNLEEQEKDCIAILENGKDNIDLVFIGNDYVDNNELMADVNKYLETLKEKEPFKSNLEHFNAYIKTGNAGCETKGYIKCNNYELKKKVSDCPNDYIMVLSKRSKTKDALIPLRSSSVANIVKVNTADDELVLIHEFGHSFANLWDEYVDDAYLSQYIDDVEDLPNCDGIGCDEWYKVENTSCYKGCSLSNFYRAIENSIMNNYRKDSGKEFGPVNEKIILKNIELYK
;
A
#
# COMPACT_ATOMS: atom_id res chain seq x y z
N MET A 1 75.82 -51.97 -32.51
CA MET A 1 74.95 -51.15 -31.63
C MET A 1 73.48 -51.41 -31.97
N THR A 2 72.94 -52.56 -31.58
CA THR A 2 71.50 -52.87 -31.66
C THR A 2 70.85 -52.37 -30.38
N LYS A 3 70.39 -51.11 -30.39
CA LYS A 3 69.71 -50.49 -29.24
C LYS A 3 68.47 -51.34 -28.88
N ASN A 4 68.42 -51.75 -27.62
CA ASN A 4 67.38 -52.55 -26.97
C ASN A 4 66.00 -51.86 -27.05
N LYS A 5 65.31 -51.96 -28.19
CA LYS A 5 63.95 -51.40 -28.39
C LYS A 5 62.85 -52.18 -27.66
N LYS A 6 63.14 -53.38 -27.12
CA LYS A 6 62.13 -54.20 -26.43
C LYS A 6 61.72 -53.67 -25.05
N ALA A 7 62.54 -52.84 -24.40
CA ALA A 7 62.20 -52.30 -23.07
C ALA A 7 61.22 -51.10 -23.13
N GLN A 8 61.20 -50.33 -24.22
CA GLN A 8 60.36 -49.13 -24.34
C GLN A 8 58.88 -49.43 -24.64
N LEU A 9 58.57 -50.57 -25.26
CA LEU A 9 57.19 -50.95 -25.58
C LEU A 9 56.40 -51.29 -24.30
N ASN A 10 57.05 -51.95 -23.34
CA ASN A 10 56.42 -52.34 -22.08
C ASN A 10 56.11 -51.13 -21.19
N THR A 11 56.98 -50.10 -21.18
CA THR A 11 56.74 -48.89 -20.38
C THR A 11 55.55 -48.07 -20.90
N ALA A 12 55.35 -47.99 -22.22
CA ALA A 12 54.22 -47.28 -22.80
C ALA A 12 52.89 -47.99 -22.48
N LEU A 13 52.87 -49.33 -22.57
CA LEU A 13 51.69 -50.13 -22.23
C LEU A 13 51.33 -49.99 -20.74
N ILE A 14 52.32 -50.02 -19.85
CA ILE A 14 52.11 -49.84 -18.39
C ILE A 14 51.55 -48.44 -18.10
N MET A 15 52.08 -47.39 -18.74
CA MET A 15 51.55 -46.04 -18.56
C MET A 15 50.10 -45.92 -19.03
N ILE A 16 49.75 -46.46 -20.21
CA ILE A 16 48.37 -46.45 -20.71
C ILE A 16 47.44 -47.21 -19.77
N LEU A 17 47.83 -48.40 -19.31
CA LEU A 17 47.02 -49.20 -18.37
C LEU A 17 46.83 -48.45 -17.03
N SER A 18 47.89 -47.80 -16.53
CA SER A 18 47.81 -46.99 -15.31
C SER A 18 46.86 -45.80 -15.46
N LEU A 19 46.86 -45.12 -16.61
CA LEU A 19 45.94 -44.02 -16.89
C LEU A 19 44.49 -44.49 -16.98
N ILE A 20 44.24 -45.66 -17.58
CA ILE A 20 42.90 -46.25 -17.64
C ILE A 20 42.41 -46.62 -16.24
N ILE A 21 43.26 -47.23 -15.39
CA ILE A 21 42.90 -47.60 -14.02
C ILE A 21 42.63 -46.34 -13.18
N VAL A 22 43.48 -45.31 -13.28
CA VAL A 22 43.30 -44.04 -12.57
C VAL A 22 42.03 -43.33 -13.06
N GLY A 23 41.80 -43.26 -14.37
CA GLY A 23 40.58 -42.69 -14.93
C GLY A 23 39.32 -43.44 -14.50
N GLY A 24 39.35 -44.77 -14.52
CA GLY A 24 38.24 -45.61 -14.09
C GLY A 24 37.94 -45.50 -12.59
N THR A 25 38.96 -45.39 -11.75
CA THR A 25 38.79 -45.16 -10.30
C THR A 25 38.23 -43.78 -10.01
N ILE A 26 38.75 -42.72 -10.65
CA ILE A 26 38.20 -41.36 -10.53
C ILE A 26 36.74 -41.34 -10.95
N TYR A 27 36.41 -41.91 -12.12
CA TYR A 27 35.04 -41.99 -12.62
C TYR A 27 34.11 -42.73 -11.65
N PHE A 28 34.53 -43.91 -11.16
CA PHE A 28 33.75 -44.68 -10.19
C PHE A 28 33.56 -43.93 -8.87
N THR A 29 34.60 -43.25 -8.37
CA THR A 29 34.46 -42.44 -7.15
C THR A 29 33.53 -41.26 -7.36
N TYR A 30 33.58 -40.60 -8.51
CA TYR A 30 32.69 -39.50 -8.86
C TYR A 30 31.23 -39.96 -8.97
N ASP A 31 30.97 -41.06 -9.67
CA ASP A 31 29.64 -41.69 -9.77
C ASP A 31 29.10 -42.07 -8.37
N LYS A 32 29.93 -42.67 -7.52
CA LYS A 32 29.52 -43.01 -6.15
C LYS A 32 29.27 -41.79 -5.28
N ILE A 33 30.07 -40.73 -5.41
CA ILE A 33 29.85 -39.47 -4.68
C ILE A 33 28.54 -38.82 -5.14
N SER A 34 28.31 -38.71 -6.45
CA SER A 34 27.07 -38.16 -7.00
C SER A 34 25.83 -38.92 -6.53
N ASN A 35 25.87 -40.26 -6.55
CA ASN A 35 24.79 -41.11 -6.06
C ASN A 35 24.56 -40.96 -4.53
N VAL A 36 25.61 -40.66 -3.76
CA VAL A 36 25.50 -40.41 -2.31
C VAL A 36 24.93 -39.02 -2.07
N GLU A 37 25.37 -38.00 -2.82
CA GLU A 37 24.86 -36.63 -2.72
C GLU A 37 23.36 -36.56 -3.04
N GLU A 38 22.89 -37.26 -4.07
CA GLU A 38 21.47 -37.36 -4.42
C GLU A 38 20.65 -37.97 -3.27
N LYS A 39 21.14 -39.07 -2.67
CA LYS A 39 20.49 -39.71 -1.52
C LYS A 39 20.48 -38.82 -0.27
N VAL A 40 21.58 -38.11 -0.02
CA VAL A 40 21.65 -37.16 1.10
C VAL A 40 20.66 -36.03 0.89
N SER A 41 20.56 -35.49 -0.33
CA SER A 41 19.58 -34.45 -0.68
C SER A 41 18.15 -34.93 -0.46
N LEU A 42 17.82 -36.17 -0.87
CA LEU A 42 16.49 -36.75 -0.64
C LEU A 42 16.16 -36.91 0.85
N ILE A 43 17.13 -37.33 1.68
CA ILE A 43 16.94 -37.45 3.13
C ILE A 43 16.77 -36.07 3.79
N GLU A 44 17.59 -35.09 3.40
CA GLU A 44 17.46 -33.71 3.89
C GLU A 44 16.09 -33.13 3.53
N TYR A 45 15.61 -33.43 2.32
CA TYR A 45 14.29 -33.09 1.84
C TYR A 45 13.16 -33.69 2.70
N GLU A 46 13.14 -35.02 2.86
CA GLU A 46 12.12 -35.71 3.66
C GLU A 46 12.09 -35.17 5.10
N LYS A 47 13.26 -34.93 5.69
CA LYS A 47 13.37 -34.35 7.02
C LYS A 47 12.85 -32.92 7.09
N PHE A 48 13.09 -32.11 6.07
CA PHE A 48 12.54 -30.77 5.98
C PHE A 48 11.01 -30.79 5.95
N ILE A 49 10.40 -31.64 5.11
CA ILE A 49 8.94 -31.80 5.02
C ILE A 49 8.35 -32.26 6.36
N GLN A 50 8.96 -33.26 7.00
CA GLN A 50 8.52 -33.75 8.30
C GLN A 50 8.56 -32.66 9.36
N ASN A 51 9.62 -31.86 9.40
CA ASN A 51 9.73 -30.75 10.35
C ASN A 51 8.67 -29.69 10.07
N LEU A 52 8.44 -29.32 8.80
CA LEU A 52 7.42 -28.34 8.43
C LEU A 52 6.01 -28.80 8.84
N ASP A 53 5.65 -30.06 8.55
CA ASP A 53 4.36 -30.64 8.95
C ASP A 53 4.20 -30.69 10.48
N LEU A 54 5.26 -31.08 11.20
CA LEU A 54 5.26 -31.10 12.65
C LEU A 54 5.06 -29.71 13.26
N GLU A 55 5.77 -28.68 12.77
CA GLU A 55 5.62 -27.31 13.28
C GLU A 55 4.19 -26.78 13.06
N ILE A 56 3.62 -26.97 11.86
CA ILE A 56 2.25 -26.54 11.55
C ILE A 56 1.24 -27.29 12.43
N LYS A 57 1.42 -28.60 12.60
CA LYS A 57 0.54 -29.43 13.42
C LYS A 57 0.63 -29.10 14.90
N ASP A 58 1.83 -28.94 15.44
CA ASP A 58 2.08 -28.58 16.83
C ASP A 58 1.53 -27.19 17.14
N PHE A 59 1.69 -26.23 16.22
CA PHE A 59 1.07 -24.92 16.33
C PHE A 59 -0.45 -25.01 16.30
N ASN A 60 -1.02 -25.79 15.37
CA ASN A 60 -2.46 -25.98 15.26
C ASN A 60 -3.06 -26.62 16.52
N ASP A 61 -2.43 -27.66 17.06
CA ASP A 61 -3.01 -28.46 18.13
C ASP A 61 -2.69 -27.88 19.52
N GLY A 62 -1.60 -27.11 19.66
CA GLY A 62 -1.10 -26.59 20.94
C GLY A 62 -1.43 -25.13 21.27
N ARG A 63 -1.81 -24.30 20.29
CA ARG A 63 -2.01 -22.85 20.51
C ARG A 63 -3.49 -22.46 20.65
N ARG A 64 -3.73 -21.35 21.35
CA ARG A 64 -5.08 -20.77 21.50
C ARG A 64 -5.49 -20.04 20.22
N LYS A 65 -6.78 -19.98 19.92
CA LYS A 65 -7.32 -19.16 18.83
C LYS A 65 -6.80 -17.71 18.92
N GLY A 66 -6.35 -17.17 17.79
CA GLY A 66 -5.76 -15.82 17.68
C GLY A 66 -4.28 -15.75 18.07
N SER A 67 -3.65 -16.88 18.42
CA SER A 67 -2.19 -16.91 18.58
C SER A 67 -1.53 -16.76 17.23
N SER A 68 -0.40 -16.06 17.20
CA SER A 68 0.46 -15.93 16.02
C SER A 68 1.90 -16.28 16.41
N GLU A 69 2.61 -16.94 15.51
CA GLU A 69 4.04 -17.26 15.66
C GLU A 69 4.74 -17.17 14.30
N VAL A 70 6.00 -16.77 14.34
CA VAL A 70 6.87 -16.76 13.17
C VAL A 70 7.79 -17.96 13.30
N ILE A 71 7.79 -18.82 12.29
CA ILE A 71 8.71 -19.96 12.24
C ILE A 71 9.74 -19.76 11.13
N GLU A 72 10.97 -20.20 11.41
CA GLU A 72 12.08 -20.17 10.47
C GLU A 72 12.65 -21.59 10.37
N LEU A 73 12.55 -22.19 9.18
CA LEU A 73 12.99 -23.55 8.91
C LEU A 73 14.14 -23.57 7.93
N LYS A 74 15.20 -24.32 8.25
CA LYS A 74 16.33 -24.51 7.35
C LYS A 74 15.91 -25.33 6.13
N VAL A 75 16.09 -24.76 4.95
CA VAL A 75 15.73 -25.36 3.66
C VAL A 75 16.94 -26.12 3.09
N PRO A 76 16.75 -27.35 2.56
CA PRO A 76 17.78 -28.09 1.82
C PRO A 76 18.37 -27.27 0.66
N LYS A 77 19.62 -27.56 0.28
CA LYS A 77 20.26 -26.85 -0.82
C LYS A 77 19.53 -27.11 -2.14
N GLY A 78 19.48 -26.10 -3.00
CA GLY A 78 18.92 -26.21 -4.36
C GLY A 78 17.43 -25.91 -4.47
N ILE A 79 16.70 -25.91 -3.36
CA ILE A 79 15.33 -25.40 -3.31
C ILE A 79 15.37 -23.87 -3.42
N LYS A 80 14.62 -23.33 -4.37
CA LYS A 80 14.51 -21.90 -4.64
C LYS A 80 13.22 -21.34 -4.07
N GLN A 81 12.11 -22.07 -4.24
CA GLN A 81 10.78 -21.61 -3.88
C GLN A 81 9.96 -22.76 -3.29
N ILE A 82 9.07 -22.42 -2.36
CA ILE A 82 8.12 -23.36 -1.77
C ILE A 82 6.72 -22.76 -1.91
N CYS A 83 5.82 -23.48 -2.57
CA CYS A 83 4.44 -23.07 -2.82
C CYS A 83 3.45 -23.92 -2.02
N PHE A 84 2.65 -23.25 -1.20
CA PHE A 84 1.51 -23.81 -0.50
C PHE A 84 0.25 -23.60 -1.35
N VAL A 85 -0.64 -24.58 -1.39
CA VAL A 85 -1.90 -24.51 -2.13
C VAL A 85 -3.06 -24.84 -1.22
N ASP A 86 -3.98 -23.92 -1.06
CA ASP A 86 -5.24 -24.23 -0.42
C ASP A 86 -6.22 -24.77 -1.47
N ARG A 87 -6.51 -26.06 -1.40
CA ARG A 87 -7.42 -26.71 -2.37
C ARG A 87 -8.89 -26.37 -2.11
N GLU A 88 -9.23 -25.80 -0.96
CA GLU A 88 -10.59 -25.39 -0.62
C GLU A 88 -10.91 -23.96 -1.10
N ASN A 89 -9.89 -23.14 -1.38
CA ASN A 89 -10.05 -21.74 -1.80
C ASN A 89 -9.87 -21.54 -3.32
N LYS A 90 -10.39 -20.41 -3.82
CA LYS A 90 -10.14 -19.99 -5.22
C LYS A 90 -8.63 -19.81 -5.40
N ARG A 91 -8.11 -20.29 -6.53
CA ARG A 91 -6.72 -20.08 -6.94
C ARG A 91 -6.60 -18.80 -7.76
N ASP A 92 -5.46 -18.13 -7.65
CA ASP A 92 -5.05 -17.10 -8.57
C ASP A 92 -5.01 -17.67 -10.00
N GLU A 93 -5.49 -16.89 -10.96
CA GLU A 93 -5.54 -17.24 -12.38
C GLU A 93 -4.17 -17.04 -13.06
N LEU A 94 -3.22 -16.36 -12.41
CA LEU A 94 -1.91 -15.99 -12.94
C LEU A 94 -0.76 -16.91 -12.46
N LEU A 95 -0.95 -18.23 -12.54
CA LEU A 95 0.09 -19.20 -12.17
C LEU A 95 1.16 -19.36 -13.25
N SER A 96 2.36 -19.76 -12.84
CA SER A 96 3.34 -20.25 -13.81
C SER A 96 2.83 -21.55 -14.45
N PRO A 97 3.00 -21.75 -15.77
CA PRO A 97 2.55 -22.96 -16.46
C PRO A 97 3.11 -24.26 -15.85
N GLU A 98 4.33 -24.21 -15.32
CA GLU A 98 4.98 -25.34 -14.66
C GLU A 98 4.25 -25.76 -13.38
N LEU A 99 3.88 -24.78 -12.55
CA LEU A 99 3.16 -25.02 -11.31
C LEU A 99 1.72 -25.46 -11.57
N GLU A 100 1.07 -24.87 -12.57
CA GLU A 100 -0.27 -25.26 -13.02
C GLU A 100 -0.30 -26.73 -13.46
N ASN A 101 0.67 -27.16 -14.27
CA ASN A 101 0.79 -28.55 -14.71
C ASN A 101 1.01 -29.51 -13.51
N GLN A 102 1.82 -29.13 -12.52
CA GLN A 102 2.01 -29.93 -11.31
C GLN A 102 0.71 -30.08 -10.51
N PHE A 103 -0.12 -29.02 -10.46
CA PHE A 103 -1.40 -29.05 -9.75
C PHE A 103 -2.41 -29.98 -10.39
N GLU A 104 -2.38 -30.13 -11.71
CA GLU A 104 -3.22 -31.05 -12.48
C GLU A 104 -2.77 -32.50 -12.37
N VAL A 105 -1.49 -32.77 -12.13
CA VAL A 105 -0.98 -34.15 -12.00
C VAL A 105 -1.12 -34.66 -10.57
N MET A 106 -0.87 -33.81 -9.57
CA MET A 106 -0.77 -34.19 -8.15
C MET A 106 -1.93 -33.61 -7.33
N PHE A 107 -3.15 -34.08 -7.59
CA PHE A 107 -4.39 -33.53 -7.01
C PHE A 107 -4.44 -33.52 -5.47
N ASP A 108 -3.87 -34.54 -4.82
CA ASP A 108 -3.94 -34.69 -3.36
C ASP A 108 -2.84 -33.91 -2.62
N ASN A 109 -1.89 -33.33 -3.35
CA ASN A 109 -0.78 -32.59 -2.77
C ASN A 109 -1.07 -31.09 -2.74
N ASN A 110 -0.53 -30.44 -1.72
CA ASN A 110 -0.73 -29.01 -1.45
C ASN A 110 0.57 -28.28 -1.06
N LEU A 111 1.71 -28.97 -1.15
CA LEU A 111 3.03 -28.40 -1.00
C LEU A 111 3.90 -28.76 -2.21
N PHE A 112 4.35 -27.74 -2.92
CA PHE A 112 5.14 -27.85 -4.15
C PHE A 112 6.44 -27.09 -3.98
N ILE A 113 7.52 -27.60 -4.56
CA ILE A 113 8.87 -27.11 -4.31
C ILE A 113 9.56 -26.93 -5.65
N GLU A 114 10.19 -25.77 -5.84
CA GLU A 114 10.99 -25.46 -7.03
C GLU A 114 12.47 -25.70 -6.72
N PRO A 115 13.22 -26.45 -7.56
CA PRO A 115 12.79 -27.04 -8.84
C PRO A 115 11.79 -28.21 -8.70
N PHE A 116 10.85 -28.32 -9.66
CA PHE A 116 9.70 -29.25 -9.63
C PHE A 116 10.05 -30.72 -9.95
N ASP A 117 11.34 -31.07 -9.94
CA ASP A 117 11.84 -32.44 -9.98
C ASP A 117 11.79 -33.10 -8.58
N VAL A 118 11.57 -32.30 -7.54
CA VAL A 118 11.38 -32.76 -6.18
C VAL A 118 9.92 -33.22 -5.97
N PRO A 119 9.66 -34.38 -5.32
CA PRO A 119 8.31 -34.86 -5.06
C PRO A 119 7.46 -33.82 -4.32
N SER A 120 6.22 -33.58 -4.74
CA SER A 120 5.28 -32.77 -3.95
C SER A 120 4.75 -33.56 -2.75
N ASN A 121 4.27 -32.85 -1.72
CA ASN A 121 3.79 -33.44 -0.48
C ASN A 121 2.43 -32.89 -0.05
N LYS A 122 1.81 -33.58 0.90
CA LYS A 122 0.58 -33.15 1.56
C LYS A 122 0.90 -32.73 3.00
N ILE A 123 0.54 -31.50 3.34
CA ILE A 123 0.56 -30.95 4.69
C ILE A 123 -0.89 -30.78 5.14
N GLU A 124 -1.22 -31.21 6.35
CA GLU A 124 -2.59 -31.11 6.86
C GLU A 124 -2.83 -29.81 7.64
N LYS A 125 -4.11 -29.43 7.79
CA LYS A 125 -4.59 -28.41 8.74
C LYS A 125 -4.07 -26.98 8.52
N PHE A 126 -3.75 -26.59 7.30
CA PHE A 126 -3.50 -25.19 6.95
C PHE A 126 -4.56 -24.59 6.03
N HIS A 127 -4.61 -23.26 6.02
CA HIS A 127 -5.44 -22.45 5.14
C HIS A 127 -4.63 -21.27 4.60
N LEU A 128 -4.99 -20.75 3.43
CA LEU A 128 -4.38 -19.54 2.83
C LEU A 128 -5.44 -18.47 2.58
N ASP A 129 -5.06 -17.19 2.63
CA ASP A 129 -5.95 -16.10 2.18
C ASP A 129 -6.33 -16.26 0.70
N GLU A 130 -7.57 -15.92 0.34
CA GLU A 130 -8.09 -16.06 -1.04
C GLU A 130 -7.25 -15.29 -2.07
N ASN A 131 -6.62 -14.18 -1.68
CA ASN A 131 -5.78 -13.39 -2.58
C ASN A 131 -4.34 -13.91 -2.67
N ASN A 132 -3.96 -14.88 -1.83
CA ASN A 132 -2.62 -15.43 -1.72
C ASN A 132 -2.61 -16.95 -1.88
N ASN A 133 -3.44 -17.48 -2.78
CA ASN A 133 -3.51 -18.91 -3.06
C ASN A 133 -3.18 -19.18 -4.54
N PRO A 134 -2.03 -19.81 -4.87
CA PRO A 134 -1.05 -20.38 -3.96
C PRO A 134 -0.15 -19.32 -3.30
N LEU A 135 0.34 -19.66 -2.11
CA LEU A 135 1.36 -18.87 -1.42
C LEU A 135 2.73 -19.43 -1.78
N CYS A 136 3.46 -18.74 -2.65
CA CYS A 136 4.82 -19.10 -3.04
C CYS A 136 5.86 -18.23 -2.33
N VAL A 137 6.74 -18.86 -1.55
CA VAL A 137 7.77 -18.18 -0.75
C VAL A 137 9.15 -18.47 -1.34
N GLU A 138 9.89 -17.42 -1.69
CA GLU A 138 11.30 -17.57 -2.09
C GLU A 138 12.16 -17.91 -0.88
N THR A 139 13.06 -18.88 -1.06
CA THR A 139 13.91 -19.40 0.02
C THR A 139 15.36 -19.01 -0.20
N ASN A 140 15.99 -18.41 0.82
CA ASN A 140 17.42 -18.12 0.83
C ASN A 140 18.10 -18.87 1.99
N LYS A 141 18.10 -20.21 1.89
CA LYS A 141 18.50 -21.20 2.92
C LYS A 141 17.51 -21.40 4.06
N PHE A 142 16.56 -20.49 4.24
CA PHE A 142 15.50 -20.58 5.22
C PHE A 142 14.15 -20.32 4.57
N LEU A 143 13.12 -20.96 5.11
CA LEU A 143 11.72 -20.70 4.87
C LEU A 143 11.20 -19.95 6.11
N THR A 144 10.75 -18.72 5.92
CA THR A 144 10.21 -17.89 6.99
C THR A 144 8.74 -17.61 6.71
N ILE A 145 7.87 -18.15 7.56
CA ILE A 145 6.41 -18.02 7.44
C ILE A 145 5.79 -17.63 8.78
N LYS A 146 4.70 -16.86 8.73
CA LYS A 146 3.85 -16.57 9.88
C LYS A 146 2.71 -17.57 9.91
N LEU A 147 2.53 -18.17 11.09
CA LEU A 147 1.41 -19.04 11.42
C LEU A 147 0.42 -18.27 12.28
N GLU A 148 -0.87 -18.32 11.93
CA GLU A 148 -1.94 -17.71 12.73
C GLU A 148 -3.05 -18.73 13.03
N LYS A 149 -3.35 -18.92 14.32
CA LYS A 149 -4.26 -19.97 14.76
C LYS A 149 -5.70 -19.51 14.62
N ASN A 150 -6.45 -20.09 13.69
CA ASN A 150 -7.90 -19.94 13.63
C ASN A 150 -8.60 -21.05 14.44
N THR A 151 -9.92 -21.18 14.29
CA THR A 151 -10.74 -22.10 15.10
C THR A 151 -10.38 -23.56 14.80
N ASN A 152 -10.22 -23.92 13.53
CA ASN A 152 -10.01 -25.32 13.09
C ASN A 152 -8.75 -25.55 12.27
N TYR A 153 -8.05 -24.49 11.87
CA TYR A 153 -6.89 -24.55 10.98
C TYR A 153 -5.83 -23.52 11.40
N THR A 154 -4.67 -23.61 10.78
CA THR A 154 -3.60 -22.62 10.85
C THR A 154 -3.50 -21.86 9.55
N GLU A 155 -3.67 -20.55 9.58
CA GLU A 155 -3.45 -19.71 8.42
C GLU A 155 -1.94 -19.50 8.23
N ILE A 156 -1.46 -19.68 7.00
CA ILE A 156 -0.05 -19.49 6.65
C ILE A 156 0.07 -18.23 5.79
N SER A 157 1.03 -17.37 6.13
CA SER A 157 1.40 -16.20 5.33
C SER A 157 2.91 -16.08 5.20
N SER A 158 3.39 -15.49 4.11
CA SER A 158 4.81 -15.19 3.93
C SER A 158 5.20 -13.99 4.79
N LEU A 159 6.38 -14.04 5.43
CA LEU A 159 6.93 -12.85 6.08
C LEU A 159 7.51 -11.83 5.11
N GLN A 160 7.87 -12.25 3.90
CA GLN A 160 8.17 -11.31 2.81
C GLN A 160 6.93 -10.44 2.55
N ASN A 161 5.72 -11.00 2.58
CA ASN A 161 4.47 -10.23 2.48
C ASN A 161 4.11 -9.43 3.77
N LEU A 162 4.86 -9.57 4.86
CA LEU A 162 4.62 -8.84 6.12
C LEU A 162 5.62 -7.70 6.33
N GLU A 163 6.85 -7.83 5.83
CA GLU A 163 7.80 -6.71 5.70
C GLU A 163 7.60 -5.92 4.39
N GLU A 164 7.06 -6.58 3.36
CA GLU A 164 6.59 -6.02 2.09
C GLU A 164 5.05 -5.92 2.04
N GLN A 165 4.36 -6.19 3.16
CA GLN A 165 3.34 -5.25 3.62
C GLN A 165 4.11 -3.97 3.89
N GLU A 166 4.40 -3.28 2.78
CA GLU A 166 4.63 -1.86 2.62
C GLU A 166 4.02 -1.23 3.86
N LYS A 167 4.78 -0.47 4.66
CA LYS A 167 4.16 0.33 5.71
C LYS A 167 2.99 1.03 5.03
N ASP A 168 1.77 0.55 5.30
CA ASP A 168 0.62 0.99 4.53
C ASP A 168 0.51 2.51 4.67
N CYS A 169 1.08 3.06 5.74
CA CYS A 169 1.38 4.45 5.95
C CYS A 169 2.84 4.84 5.62
N ILE A 170 3.03 5.61 4.54
CA ILE A 170 4.31 6.20 4.14
C ILE A 170 4.33 7.67 4.59
N ALA A 171 5.22 8.04 5.51
CA ALA A 171 5.41 9.44 5.90
C ALA A 171 6.13 10.23 4.80
N ILE A 172 5.55 11.35 4.36
CA ILE A 172 6.16 12.29 3.41
C ILE A 172 6.68 13.54 4.12
N LEU A 173 5.93 14.02 5.12
CA LEU A 173 6.27 15.18 5.93
C LEU A 173 6.08 14.79 7.40
N GLU A 174 7.13 14.89 8.21
CA GLU A 174 7.07 14.55 9.63
C GLU A 174 7.81 15.64 10.44
N ASN A 175 7.04 16.52 11.07
CA ASN A 175 7.54 17.67 11.80
C ASN A 175 7.41 17.51 13.33
N GLY A 176 6.73 16.47 13.83
CA GLY A 176 6.57 16.23 15.27
C GLY A 176 5.41 15.30 15.62
N LYS A 177 5.26 14.95 16.91
CA LYS A 177 4.21 14.03 17.40
C LYS A 177 2.86 14.69 17.70
N ASP A 178 2.84 16.01 17.86
CA ASP A 178 1.66 16.79 18.26
C ASP A 178 1.26 17.77 17.15
N ASN A 179 1.39 17.31 15.90
CA ASN A 179 1.10 18.10 14.71
C ASN A 179 -0.18 17.60 14.05
N ILE A 180 -0.76 18.43 13.18
CA ILE A 180 -1.95 18.11 12.42
C ILE A 180 -1.59 17.04 11.38
N ASP A 181 -2.20 15.87 11.49
CA ASP A 181 -1.89 14.73 10.64
C ASP A 181 -2.82 14.68 9.40
N LEU A 182 -2.23 14.86 8.22
CA LEU A 182 -2.92 14.72 6.95
C LEU A 182 -2.63 13.33 6.35
N VAL A 183 -3.65 12.49 6.17
CA VAL A 183 -3.49 11.19 5.47
C VAL A 183 -4.08 11.27 4.07
N PHE A 184 -3.28 10.98 3.06
CA PHE A 184 -3.68 10.92 1.66
C PHE A 184 -3.95 9.47 1.25
N ILE A 185 -5.06 9.21 0.58
CA ILE A 185 -5.40 7.89 0.04
C ILE A 185 -5.93 8.02 -1.39
N GLY A 186 -5.44 7.17 -2.28
CA GLY A 186 -5.84 7.14 -3.67
C GLY A 186 -7.18 6.44 -3.89
N ASN A 187 -8.00 6.96 -4.80
CA ASN A 187 -9.14 6.28 -5.40
C ASN A 187 -8.87 6.09 -6.89
N ASP A 188 -8.88 4.85 -7.35
CA ASP A 188 -8.58 4.45 -8.73
C ASP A 188 -7.12 4.68 -9.18
N TYR A 189 -6.21 4.77 -8.22
CA TYR A 189 -4.76 4.66 -8.47
C TYR A 189 -4.39 3.18 -8.57
N VAL A 190 -3.62 2.83 -9.61
CA VAL A 190 -3.07 1.48 -9.81
C VAL A 190 -1.61 1.43 -9.32
N ASP A 191 -0.90 2.54 -9.42
CA ASP A 191 0.50 2.69 -9.06
C ASP A 191 0.64 3.72 -7.91
N ASN A 192 1.24 3.30 -6.80
CA ASN A 192 1.51 4.16 -5.64
C ASN A 192 2.44 5.33 -6.00
N ASN A 193 3.30 5.19 -7.01
CA ASN A 193 4.19 6.28 -7.44
C ASN A 193 3.41 7.42 -8.10
N GLU A 194 2.34 7.11 -8.84
CA GLU A 194 1.45 8.14 -9.40
C GLU A 194 0.71 8.87 -8.29
N LEU A 195 0.22 8.14 -7.27
CA LEU A 195 -0.40 8.74 -6.10
C LEU A 195 0.59 9.67 -5.38
N MET A 196 1.81 9.20 -5.15
CA MET A 196 2.86 9.99 -4.51
C MET A 196 3.21 11.26 -5.28
N ALA A 197 3.22 11.21 -6.61
CA ALA A 197 3.45 12.39 -7.45
C ALA A 197 2.33 13.44 -7.27
N ASP A 198 1.07 13.02 -7.26
CA ASP A 198 -0.06 13.92 -7.04
C ASP A 198 -0.07 14.48 -5.62
N VAL A 199 0.21 13.66 -4.61
CA VAL A 199 0.30 14.11 -3.20
C VAL A 199 1.40 15.16 -3.04
N ASN A 200 2.58 14.93 -3.61
CA ASN A 200 3.67 15.91 -3.56
C ASN A 200 3.26 17.23 -4.21
N LYS A 201 2.55 17.20 -5.34
CA LYS A 201 2.03 18.42 -5.99
C LYS A 201 1.10 19.22 -5.06
N TYR A 202 0.17 18.54 -4.39
CA TYR A 202 -0.73 19.19 -3.43
C TYR A 202 -0.01 19.71 -2.19
N LEU A 203 1.00 18.98 -1.69
CA LEU A 203 1.84 19.44 -0.58
C LEU A 203 2.66 20.68 -0.98
N GLU A 204 3.22 20.74 -2.18
CA GLU A 204 3.88 21.96 -2.67
C GLU A 204 2.90 23.14 -2.75
N THR A 205 1.66 22.90 -3.22
CA THR A 205 0.62 23.94 -3.20
C THR A 205 0.35 24.44 -1.78
N LEU A 206 0.22 23.53 -0.80
CA LEU A 206 0.01 23.88 0.60
C LEU A 206 1.19 24.71 1.17
N LYS A 207 2.43 24.35 0.82
CA LYS A 207 3.66 25.07 1.20
C LYS A 207 3.75 26.48 0.62
N GLU A 208 3.04 26.76 -0.46
CA GLU A 208 3.06 28.06 -1.13
C GLU A 208 1.97 29.02 -0.62
N LYS A 209 0.96 28.51 0.10
CA LYS A 209 -0.24 29.28 0.46
C LYS A 209 -0.31 29.66 1.92
N GLU A 210 -0.54 30.94 2.20
CA GLU A 210 -0.78 31.40 3.56
C GLU A 210 -2.20 31.01 4.03
N PRO A 211 -2.38 30.70 5.33
CA PRO A 211 -1.36 30.75 6.39
C PRO A 211 -0.57 29.44 6.55
N PHE A 212 -0.82 28.44 5.71
CA PHE A 212 -0.18 27.12 5.82
C PHE A 212 1.33 27.18 5.59
N LYS A 213 1.76 27.97 4.62
CA LYS A 213 3.18 28.23 4.30
C LYS A 213 3.99 28.63 5.53
N SER A 214 3.53 29.62 6.29
CA SER A 214 4.24 30.11 7.47
C SER A 214 4.05 29.25 8.72
N ASN A 215 3.24 28.19 8.65
CA ASN A 215 2.92 27.29 9.77
C ASN A 215 3.11 25.81 9.40
N LEU A 216 3.88 25.52 8.36
CA LEU A 216 4.02 24.18 7.81
C LEU A 216 4.60 23.19 8.83
N GLU A 217 5.42 23.68 9.76
CA GLU A 217 6.00 22.92 10.86
C GLU A 217 4.96 22.31 11.82
N HIS A 218 3.70 22.76 11.73
CA HIS A 218 2.57 22.23 12.50
C HIS A 218 1.81 21.11 11.79
N PHE A 219 2.26 20.67 10.62
CA PHE A 219 1.61 19.62 9.84
C PHE A 219 2.53 18.43 9.63
N ASN A 220 1.92 17.24 9.65
CA ASN A 220 2.49 16.02 9.12
C ASN A 220 1.68 15.57 7.90
N ALA A 221 2.29 14.78 7.01
CA ALA A 221 1.61 14.22 5.85
C ALA A 221 2.04 12.77 5.61
N TYR A 222 1.05 11.93 5.38
CA TYR A 222 1.21 10.49 5.16
C TYR A 222 0.46 10.04 3.90
N ILE A 223 0.95 9.01 3.22
CA ILE A 223 0.21 8.27 2.19
C ILE A 223 -0.25 6.95 2.79
N LYS A 224 -1.56 6.67 2.71
CA LYS A 224 -2.12 5.34 2.84
C LYS A 224 -2.13 4.64 1.48
N THR A 225 -1.40 3.54 1.35
CA THR A 225 -1.42 2.70 0.15
C THR A 225 -2.76 1.95 0.02
N GLY A 226 -3.11 1.57 -1.21
CA GLY A 226 -4.38 0.93 -1.54
C GLY A 226 -5.46 1.88 -2.05
N ASN A 227 -6.68 1.37 -2.19
CA ASN A 227 -7.80 2.09 -2.81
C ASN A 227 -8.81 2.56 -1.75
N ALA A 228 -9.22 3.82 -1.78
CA ALA A 228 -10.21 4.39 -0.87
C ALA A 228 -11.56 3.65 -0.92
N GLY A 229 -11.96 3.15 -2.09
CA GLY A 229 -13.22 2.43 -2.31
C GLY A 229 -14.42 3.36 -2.48
N CYS A 230 -14.19 4.56 -3.01
CA CYS A 230 -15.23 5.56 -3.24
C CYS A 230 -15.86 5.38 -4.63
N GLU A 231 -17.17 5.61 -4.72
CA GLU A 231 -17.88 5.68 -5.99
C GLU A 231 -17.74 7.07 -6.62
N THR A 232 -17.46 7.11 -7.93
CA THR A 232 -17.39 8.35 -8.71
C THR A 232 -18.57 8.43 -9.69
N LYS A 233 -19.63 9.18 -9.34
CA LYS A 233 -20.83 9.39 -10.19
C LYS A 233 -21.23 10.86 -10.22
N GLY A 234 -20.42 11.70 -10.87
CA GLY A 234 -20.55 13.17 -10.86
C GLY A 234 -20.07 13.85 -9.59
N TYR A 235 -19.90 13.10 -8.50
CA TYR A 235 -19.20 13.51 -7.29
C TYR A 235 -18.51 12.28 -6.67
N ILE A 236 -17.57 12.52 -5.76
CA ILE A 236 -16.85 11.47 -5.04
C ILE A 236 -17.65 11.10 -3.78
N LYS A 237 -18.18 9.87 -3.76
CA LYS A 237 -18.99 9.33 -2.66
C LYS A 237 -18.24 8.20 -1.98
N CYS A 238 -17.84 8.42 -0.74
CA CYS A 238 -17.18 7.41 0.10
C CYS A 238 -18.12 6.94 1.20
N ASN A 239 -17.96 5.69 1.66
CA ASN A 239 -18.50 5.27 2.95
C ASN A 239 -17.54 5.75 4.05
N ASN A 240 -17.96 6.75 4.83
CA ASN A 240 -17.09 7.38 5.83
C ASN A 240 -16.58 6.39 6.89
N TYR A 241 -17.37 5.38 7.27
CA TYR A 241 -16.95 4.40 8.26
C TYR A 241 -15.87 3.47 7.72
N GLU A 242 -16.09 2.91 6.53
CA GLU A 242 -15.10 2.03 5.89
C GLU A 242 -13.81 2.77 5.53
N LEU A 243 -13.93 4.03 5.07
CA LEU A 243 -12.77 4.86 4.79
C LEU A 243 -11.95 5.13 6.06
N LYS A 244 -12.58 5.55 7.15
CA LYS A 244 -11.91 5.78 8.44
C LYS A 244 -11.25 4.52 8.98
N LYS A 245 -11.92 3.37 8.88
CA LYS A 245 -11.36 2.07 9.26
C LYS A 245 -10.13 1.71 8.40
N LYS A 246 -10.15 2.04 7.11
CA LYS A 246 -9.07 1.73 6.18
C LYS A 246 -7.80 2.54 6.45
N VAL A 247 -7.93 3.77 6.94
CA VAL A 247 -6.80 4.65 7.27
C VAL A 247 -6.45 4.67 8.75
N SER A 248 -7.12 3.87 9.60
CA SER A 248 -6.98 3.97 11.07
C SER A 248 -5.62 3.55 11.62
N ASP A 249 -4.82 2.87 10.80
CA ASP A 249 -3.44 2.49 11.10
C ASP A 249 -2.42 3.57 10.71
N CYS A 250 -2.86 4.64 10.04
CA CYS A 250 -2.11 5.88 9.87
C CYS A 250 -2.45 6.89 10.97
N PRO A 251 -1.51 7.72 11.44
CA PRO A 251 -1.86 8.98 12.10
C PRO A 251 -2.73 9.82 11.16
N ASN A 252 -3.91 10.24 11.62
CA ASN A 252 -4.86 11.01 10.80
C ASN A 252 -5.79 11.87 11.65
N ASP A 253 -5.72 13.18 11.43
CA ASP A 253 -6.77 14.13 11.81
C ASP A 253 -7.68 14.39 10.61
N TYR A 254 -7.10 14.51 9.42
CA TYR A 254 -7.79 14.80 8.17
C TYR A 254 -7.47 13.77 7.10
N ILE A 255 -8.50 13.31 6.40
CA ILE A 255 -8.40 12.30 5.34
C ILE A 255 -8.59 12.97 3.98
N MET A 256 -7.55 12.90 3.15
CA MET A 256 -7.50 13.46 1.80
C MET A 256 -7.67 12.33 0.77
N VAL A 257 -8.86 12.22 0.19
CA VAL A 257 -9.13 11.26 -0.89
C VAL A 257 -8.82 11.91 -2.23
N LEU A 258 -7.86 11.35 -2.96
CA LEU A 258 -7.53 11.78 -4.32
C LEU A 258 -8.15 10.82 -5.33
N SER A 259 -9.05 11.29 -6.19
CA SER A 259 -9.67 10.48 -7.25
C SER A 259 -9.03 10.74 -8.61
N LYS A 260 -8.47 9.70 -9.22
CA LYS A 260 -7.77 9.81 -10.51
C LYS A 260 -8.73 10.05 -11.68
N ARG A 261 -8.68 11.24 -12.29
CA ARG A 261 -9.59 11.63 -13.39
C ARG A 261 -9.47 10.74 -14.63
N SER A 262 -8.27 10.26 -14.96
CA SER A 262 -8.06 9.46 -16.18
C SER A 262 -8.74 8.09 -16.14
N LYS A 263 -9.27 7.68 -14.98
CA LYS A 263 -10.00 6.43 -14.78
C LYS A 263 -11.49 6.64 -14.50
N THR A 264 -11.96 7.88 -14.41
CA THR A 264 -13.38 8.17 -14.26
C THR A 264 -14.11 7.83 -15.57
N LYS A 265 -15.01 6.84 -15.51
CA LYS A 265 -15.62 6.20 -16.70
C LYS A 265 -16.53 7.10 -17.54
N ASP A 266 -16.88 8.29 -17.04
CA ASP A 266 -17.80 9.21 -17.72
C ASP A 266 -17.15 10.58 -17.91
N ALA A 267 -16.58 10.79 -19.10
CA ALA A 267 -15.95 12.07 -19.47
C ALA A 267 -16.97 13.21 -19.65
N LEU A 268 -18.28 12.90 -19.73
CA LEU A 268 -19.34 13.89 -19.96
C LEU A 268 -19.90 14.46 -18.66
N ILE A 269 -19.78 13.74 -17.55
CA ILE A 269 -20.24 14.20 -16.24
C ILE A 269 -19.02 14.67 -15.43
N PRO A 270 -18.86 15.98 -15.18
CA PRO A 270 -17.73 16.48 -14.40
C PRO A 270 -17.78 15.89 -12.98
N LEU A 271 -16.66 15.30 -12.53
CA LEU A 271 -16.51 14.81 -11.17
C LEU A 271 -16.22 15.99 -10.25
N ARG A 272 -17.15 16.28 -9.33
CA ARG A 272 -16.99 17.37 -8.36
C ARG A 272 -16.20 16.92 -7.13
N SER A 273 -15.25 17.76 -6.74
CA SER A 273 -14.60 17.74 -5.44
C SER A 273 -15.59 18.15 -4.34
N SER A 274 -15.32 17.75 -3.10
CA SER A 274 -16.15 18.13 -1.94
C SER A 274 -15.47 17.80 -0.61
N SER A 275 -15.89 18.49 0.43
CA SER A 275 -15.46 18.26 1.81
C SER A 275 -16.64 17.95 2.73
N VAL A 276 -16.48 16.99 3.64
CA VAL A 276 -17.48 16.66 4.67
C VAL A 276 -16.77 16.27 5.95
N ALA A 277 -17.01 17.02 7.02
CA ALA A 277 -16.31 16.85 8.30
C ALA A 277 -14.78 16.85 8.07
N ASN A 278 -14.06 15.84 8.57
CA ASN A 278 -12.61 15.73 8.42
C ASN A 278 -12.16 14.99 7.14
N ILE A 279 -13.04 14.85 6.14
CA ILE A 279 -12.77 14.14 4.89
C ILE A 279 -12.88 15.10 3.72
N VAL A 280 -11.74 15.30 3.04
CA VAL A 280 -11.60 16.09 1.82
C VAL A 280 -11.51 15.14 0.63
N LYS A 281 -12.28 15.39 -0.43
CA LYS A 281 -12.30 14.53 -1.63
C LYS A 281 -12.06 15.38 -2.86
N VAL A 282 -10.99 15.08 -3.59
CA VAL A 282 -10.50 15.90 -4.68
C VAL A 282 -10.42 15.09 -5.97
N ASN A 283 -10.97 15.65 -7.04
CA ASN A 283 -10.73 15.18 -8.40
C ASN A 283 -9.38 15.73 -8.88
N THR A 284 -8.40 14.86 -9.14
CA THR A 284 -7.02 15.30 -9.39
C THR A 284 -6.77 16.01 -10.72
N ALA A 285 -7.80 16.15 -11.55
CA ALA A 285 -7.72 16.98 -12.74
C ALA A 285 -8.38 18.35 -12.61
N ASP A 286 -8.85 18.70 -11.41
CA ASP A 286 -9.15 20.08 -11.08
C ASP A 286 -7.86 20.86 -10.82
N ASP A 287 -7.99 22.17 -10.63
CA ASP A 287 -6.89 23.02 -10.18
C ASP A 287 -6.41 22.56 -8.79
N GLU A 288 -5.10 22.65 -8.52
CA GLU A 288 -4.53 22.22 -7.24
C GLU A 288 -5.06 23.04 -6.05
N LEU A 289 -5.50 24.28 -6.30
CA LEU A 289 -6.15 25.13 -5.32
C LEU A 289 -7.50 24.58 -4.85
N VAL A 290 -8.10 23.62 -5.58
CA VAL A 290 -9.32 22.94 -5.12
C VAL A 290 -9.06 22.16 -3.85
N LEU A 291 -7.91 21.49 -3.70
CA LEU A 291 -7.62 20.81 -2.43
C LEU A 291 -7.57 21.80 -1.27
N ILE A 292 -6.95 22.96 -1.49
CA ILE A 292 -6.82 24.01 -0.48
C ILE A 292 -8.19 24.59 -0.12
N HIS A 293 -9.05 24.82 -1.12
CA HIS A 293 -10.44 25.24 -0.94
C HIS A 293 -11.24 24.23 -0.09
N GLU A 294 -11.23 22.95 -0.48
CA GLU A 294 -11.95 21.89 0.23
C GLU A 294 -11.40 21.64 1.64
N PHE A 295 -10.09 21.80 1.81
CA PHE A 295 -9.47 21.74 3.12
C PHE A 295 -9.86 22.94 3.99
N GLY A 296 -10.07 24.13 3.42
CA GLY A 296 -10.64 25.28 4.13
C GLY A 296 -11.99 24.98 4.78
N HIS A 297 -12.88 24.27 4.08
CA HIS A 297 -14.14 23.77 4.65
C HIS A 297 -13.88 22.77 5.79
N SER A 298 -13.01 21.78 5.57
CA SER A 298 -12.76 20.70 6.53
C SER A 298 -12.08 21.17 7.82
N PHE A 299 -11.07 22.03 7.65
CA PHE A 299 -10.13 22.44 8.69
C PHE A 299 -10.65 23.62 9.52
N ALA A 300 -11.21 24.62 8.85
CA ALA A 300 -11.55 25.90 9.46
C ALA A 300 -13.06 26.23 9.38
N ASN A 301 -13.88 25.31 8.87
CA ASN A 301 -15.32 25.48 8.68
C ASN A 301 -15.64 26.74 7.85
N LEU A 302 -14.76 27.11 6.91
CA LEU A 302 -15.03 28.21 5.99
C LEU A 302 -16.19 27.81 5.07
N TRP A 303 -16.99 28.77 4.66
CA TRP A 303 -18.06 28.57 3.69
C TRP A 303 -17.68 29.11 2.32
N ASP A 304 -18.40 28.64 1.30
CA ASP A 304 -18.29 29.14 -0.05
C ASP A 304 -18.66 30.63 -0.11
N GLU A 305 -17.79 31.42 -0.73
CA GLU A 305 -18.00 32.86 -0.91
C GLU A 305 -18.65 33.19 -2.26
N TYR A 306 -18.77 32.22 -3.16
CA TYR A 306 -19.62 32.35 -4.34
C TYR A 306 -21.10 32.19 -3.96
N VAL A 307 -22.00 32.67 -4.82
CA VAL A 307 -23.45 32.62 -4.56
C VAL A 307 -24.06 31.41 -5.26
N ASP A 308 -24.77 30.58 -4.48
CA ASP A 308 -25.64 29.51 -4.98
C ASP A 308 -26.93 29.44 -4.16
N ASP A 309 -27.77 30.47 -4.33
CA ASP A 309 -29.07 30.58 -3.63
C ASP A 309 -29.95 29.34 -3.83
N ALA A 310 -29.88 28.69 -5.00
CA ALA A 310 -30.73 27.56 -5.34
C ALA A 310 -30.36 26.31 -4.53
N TYR A 311 -29.07 26.11 -4.24
CA TYR A 311 -28.59 24.97 -3.49
C TYR A 311 -28.47 25.23 -2.00
N LEU A 312 -28.02 26.42 -1.58
CA LEU A 312 -27.62 26.69 -0.19
C LEU A 312 -28.74 27.24 0.70
N SER A 313 -29.79 27.84 0.13
CA SER A 313 -30.92 28.39 0.92
C SER A 313 -31.72 27.35 1.71
N GLN A 314 -31.51 26.06 1.45
CA GLN A 314 -32.11 24.95 2.20
C GLN A 314 -31.27 24.48 3.39
N TYR A 315 -30.03 24.98 3.54
CA TYR A 315 -29.09 24.55 4.59
C TYR A 315 -28.64 25.68 5.51
N ILE A 316 -28.80 26.94 5.06
CA ILE A 316 -28.35 28.11 5.80
C ILE A 316 -29.56 28.94 6.20
N ASP A 317 -29.82 28.97 7.50
CA ASP A 317 -30.88 29.80 8.08
C ASP A 317 -30.35 31.15 8.58
N ASP A 318 -29.10 31.18 9.09
CA ASP A 318 -28.48 32.36 9.69
C ASP A 318 -27.04 32.57 9.18
N VAL A 319 -26.64 33.83 9.06
CA VAL A 319 -25.28 34.23 8.68
C VAL A 319 -24.29 34.05 9.84
N GLU A 320 -24.77 34.07 11.10
CA GLU A 320 -23.94 33.90 12.29
C GLU A 320 -23.21 32.55 12.33
N ASP A 321 -23.71 31.54 11.59
CA ASP A 321 -23.09 30.22 11.46
C ASP A 321 -21.97 30.15 10.41
N LEU A 322 -21.73 31.25 9.67
CA LEU A 322 -20.81 31.32 8.54
C LEU A 322 -19.57 32.16 8.92
N PRO A 323 -18.47 31.56 9.39
CA PRO A 323 -17.35 32.33 9.97
C PRO A 323 -16.67 33.32 9.01
N ASN A 324 -16.82 33.15 7.69
CA ASN A 324 -16.28 34.05 6.67
C ASN A 324 -17.35 34.78 5.82
N CYS A 325 -18.61 34.71 6.21
CA CYS A 325 -19.69 35.51 5.65
C CYS A 325 -20.30 36.41 6.73
N ASP A 326 -20.94 37.50 6.32
CA ASP A 326 -21.60 38.43 7.25
C ASP A 326 -22.83 39.05 6.60
N GLY A 327 -23.69 39.64 7.43
CA GLY A 327 -24.83 40.43 7.05
C GLY A 327 -24.44 41.81 6.53
N ILE A 328 -25.47 42.66 6.38
CA ILE A 328 -25.28 44.03 5.91
C ILE A 328 -24.46 44.83 6.94
N GLY A 329 -23.37 45.46 6.49
CA GLY A 329 -22.49 46.26 7.34
C GLY A 329 -21.13 45.62 7.61
N CYS A 330 -21.03 44.29 7.51
CA CYS A 330 -19.80 43.54 7.71
C CYS A 330 -19.11 43.82 9.06
N ASP A 331 -19.89 43.79 10.15
CA ASP A 331 -19.47 44.12 11.51
C ASP A 331 -18.44 43.11 12.07
N GLU A 332 -18.36 41.90 11.53
CA GLU A 332 -17.39 40.88 11.98
C GLU A 332 -15.94 41.22 11.61
N TRP A 333 -15.73 41.93 10.49
CA TRP A 333 -14.38 42.23 9.98
C TRP A 333 -14.13 43.69 9.61
N TYR A 334 -15.01 44.63 9.94
CA TYR A 334 -14.80 46.07 9.66
C TYR A 334 -13.47 46.66 10.16
N LYS A 335 -12.81 45.99 11.12
CA LYS A 335 -11.50 46.36 11.69
C LYS A 335 -10.32 45.58 11.11
N VAL A 336 -10.56 44.62 10.22
CA VAL A 336 -9.51 43.82 9.61
C VAL A 336 -8.99 44.59 8.39
N GLU A 337 -7.70 44.87 8.35
CA GLU A 337 -7.09 45.60 7.24
C GLU A 337 -7.26 44.84 5.91
N ASN A 338 -7.35 45.58 4.80
CA ASN A 338 -7.53 45.04 3.45
C ASN A 338 -8.81 44.21 3.27
N THR A 339 -9.86 44.54 4.02
CA THR A 339 -11.20 43.98 3.85
C THR A 339 -12.20 45.05 3.43
N SER A 340 -13.33 44.61 2.88
CA SER A 340 -14.49 45.43 2.54
C SER A 340 -15.76 44.58 2.70
N CYS A 341 -16.89 45.07 2.21
CA CYS A 341 -18.18 44.40 2.30
C CYS A 341 -18.72 44.09 0.89
N TYR A 342 -18.24 43.01 0.30
CA TYR A 342 -18.63 42.61 -1.07
C TYR A 342 -19.87 41.73 -1.03
N LYS A 343 -20.92 42.14 -1.75
CA LYS A 343 -22.17 41.39 -1.79
C LYS A 343 -22.00 40.00 -2.42
N GLY A 344 -22.64 39.00 -1.81
CA GLY A 344 -22.61 37.58 -2.15
C GLY A 344 -21.63 36.80 -1.28
N CYS A 345 -22.12 35.82 -0.52
CA CYS A 345 -21.32 34.85 0.22
C CYS A 345 -22.22 33.67 0.58
N SER A 346 -22.10 32.54 -0.12
CA SER A 346 -23.06 31.42 -0.11
C SER A 346 -24.46 31.81 -0.63
N LEU A 347 -25.10 32.81 -0.02
CA LEU A 347 -26.35 33.43 -0.44
C LEU A 347 -26.15 34.87 -0.93
N SER A 348 -27.04 35.34 -1.79
CA SER A 348 -26.98 36.67 -2.42
C SER A 348 -27.23 37.84 -1.45
N ASN A 349 -27.83 37.56 -0.28
CA ASN A 349 -28.09 38.54 0.78
C ASN A 349 -26.96 38.67 1.82
N PHE A 350 -25.94 37.80 1.76
CA PHE A 350 -24.76 37.88 2.62
C PHE A 350 -23.58 38.56 1.91
N TYR A 351 -22.51 38.80 2.65
CA TYR A 351 -21.35 39.55 2.21
C TYR A 351 -20.06 38.82 2.57
N ARG A 352 -19.02 39.04 1.79
CA ARG A 352 -17.66 38.49 1.99
C ARG A 352 -16.64 39.61 2.10
N ALA A 353 -15.50 39.30 2.71
CA ALA A 353 -14.48 40.27 3.08
C ALA A 353 -13.66 40.81 1.91
N ILE A 354 -13.43 40.01 0.86
CA ILE A 354 -12.66 40.40 -0.32
C ILE A 354 -13.37 40.04 -1.63
N GLU A 355 -13.02 40.70 -2.73
CA GLU A 355 -13.75 40.52 -3.99
C GLU A 355 -13.64 39.09 -4.51
N ASN A 356 -12.43 38.52 -4.51
CA ASN A 356 -12.18 37.12 -4.84
C ASN A 356 -11.20 36.55 -3.81
N SER A 357 -11.45 35.31 -3.41
CA SER A 357 -10.62 34.49 -2.53
C SER A 357 -10.59 33.05 -3.07
N ILE A 358 -9.82 32.19 -2.43
CA ILE A 358 -9.87 30.73 -2.67
C ILE A 358 -11.29 30.20 -2.45
N MET A 359 -12.04 30.75 -1.49
CA MET A 359 -13.42 30.35 -1.17
C MET A 359 -14.46 30.89 -2.16
N ASN A 360 -14.13 31.87 -3.01
CA ASN A 360 -15.04 32.41 -4.01
C ASN A 360 -14.71 31.93 -5.44
N ASN A 361 -13.53 32.30 -5.94
CA ASN A 361 -13.17 32.08 -7.33
C ASN A 361 -11.64 32.09 -7.51
N TYR A 362 -11.04 30.94 -7.20
CA TYR A 362 -9.59 30.72 -7.30
C TYR A 362 -9.01 30.82 -8.72
N ARG A 363 -9.85 30.96 -9.76
CA ARG A 363 -9.41 31.11 -11.16
C ARG A 363 -9.12 32.55 -11.57
N LYS A 364 -9.51 33.53 -10.76
CA LYS A 364 -9.21 34.96 -10.99
C LYS A 364 -7.89 35.36 -10.34
N ASP A 365 -7.24 36.40 -10.86
CA ASP A 365 -5.90 36.82 -10.41
C ASP A 365 -5.80 37.09 -8.90
N SER A 366 -6.87 37.60 -8.25
CA SER A 366 -6.92 37.80 -6.79
C SER A 366 -7.53 36.64 -6.00
N GLY A 367 -8.02 35.59 -6.64
CA GLY A 367 -8.66 34.46 -5.98
C GLY A 367 -7.69 33.38 -5.47
N LYS A 368 -6.39 33.53 -5.71
CA LYS A 368 -5.40 32.50 -5.37
C LYS A 368 -4.96 32.50 -3.90
N GLU A 369 -5.48 33.43 -3.10
CA GLU A 369 -5.21 33.53 -1.66
C GLU A 369 -6.52 33.47 -0.87
N PHE A 370 -6.45 33.05 0.39
CA PHE A 370 -7.62 33.02 1.27
C PHE A 370 -8.11 34.41 1.64
N GLY A 371 -7.17 35.33 1.88
CA GLY A 371 -7.46 36.69 2.31
C GLY A 371 -7.55 36.84 3.83
N PRO A 372 -7.55 38.08 4.34
CA PRO A 372 -7.25 38.35 5.75
C PRO A 372 -8.20 37.70 6.76
N VAL A 373 -9.50 37.61 6.44
CA VAL A 373 -10.51 37.03 7.34
C VAL A 373 -10.37 35.51 7.40
N ASN A 374 -10.33 34.85 6.25
CA ASN A 374 -10.15 33.40 6.14
C ASN A 374 -8.83 32.95 6.77
N GLU A 375 -7.73 33.63 6.48
CA GLU A 375 -6.40 33.31 7.04
C GLU A 375 -6.41 33.43 8.57
N LYS A 376 -7.05 34.46 9.13
CA LYS A 376 -7.19 34.62 10.59
C LYS A 376 -7.97 33.47 11.23
N ILE A 377 -9.02 32.99 10.57
CA ILE A 377 -9.82 31.85 11.06
C ILE A 377 -9.00 30.55 10.98
N ILE A 378 -8.27 30.33 9.89
CA ILE A 378 -7.38 29.15 9.74
C ILE A 378 -6.28 29.19 10.81
N LEU A 379 -5.62 30.33 11.03
CA LEU A 379 -4.59 30.49 12.06
C LEU A 379 -5.12 30.16 13.46
N LYS A 380 -6.32 30.64 13.80
CA LYS A 380 -6.97 30.30 15.07
C LYS A 380 -7.16 28.78 15.21
N ASN A 381 -7.53 28.08 14.14
CA ASN A 381 -7.65 26.62 14.17
C ASN A 381 -6.29 25.93 14.32
N ILE A 382 -5.24 26.39 13.64
CA ILE A 382 -3.86 25.87 13.83
C ILE A 382 -3.43 26.03 15.30
N GLU A 383 -3.72 27.17 15.93
CA GLU A 383 -3.40 27.42 17.33
C GLU A 383 -4.12 26.50 18.31
N LEU A 384 -5.31 25.97 17.96
CA LEU A 384 -6.05 25.02 18.81
C LEU A 384 -5.42 23.62 18.87
N TYR A 385 -4.53 23.29 17.92
CA TYR A 385 -3.78 22.03 17.89
C TYR A 385 -2.43 22.12 18.61
N LYS A 386 -2.02 23.31 19.09
CA LYS A 386 -0.83 23.51 19.94
C LYS A 386 -1.16 23.27 21.40
#